data_AF-A0A0D8P5A9-F1
#
_entry.id   AF-A0A0D8P5A9-F1
#
_cell.length_a   1.000
_cell.length_b   1.000
_cell.length_c   1.000
_cell.angle_alpha   90.00
_cell.angle_beta   90.00
_cell.angle_gamma   90.00
#
_symmetry.space_group_name_H-M   'P 1'
#
loop_
_entity.id
_entity.type
_entity.pdbx_description
1 polymer ?
#
loop_
_entity_poly.entity_id
_entity_poly.type
_entity_poly.pdbx_seq_one_letter_code
_entity_poly.pdbx_strand_id
1 'polypeptide(L)'
;MFPQATILDPLFWMGLGALQLFLFWNARYWAKSLRLKMNGWKWSAVIGWWFSFLLTIAGAFTLLGENEGNAGWYFLGVVGTGLVIIGFSLAAFLIWLRDRQVQ
;
A
#
# COMPACT_ATOMS: atom_id res chain seq x y z
N MET A 1 -4.03 12.25 30.99
CA MET A 1 -3.61 10.87 30.62
C MET A 1 -3.53 10.83 29.10
N PHE A 2 -2.37 10.46 28.55
CA PHE A 2 -2.25 10.25 27.10
C PHE A 2 -3.32 9.24 26.65
N PRO A 3 -4.08 9.48 25.57
CA PRO A 3 -5.01 8.49 25.02
C PRO A 3 -4.31 7.21 24.54
N GLN A 4 -2.98 7.26 24.47
CA GLN A 4 -2.01 6.30 23.92
C GLN A 4 -1.79 5.04 24.79
N ALA A 5 -2.61 4.82 25.83
CA ALA A 5 -2.40 3.76 26.82
C ALA A 5 -3.68 2.96 27.12
N THR A 6 -4.54 2.82 26.11
CA THR A 6 -5.64 1.84 26.16
C THR A 6 -5.26 0.62 25.34
N ILE A 7 -5.74 -0.57 25.73
CA ILE A 7 -5.50 -1.83 25.01
C ILE A 7 -5.90 -1.79 23.52
N LEU A 8 -6.70 -0.79 23.14
CA LEU A 8 -7.11 -0.50 21.78
C LEU A 8 -5.95 -0.12 20.85
N ASP A 9 -4.94 0.58 21.34
CA ASP A 9 -3.78 0.99 20.53
C ASP A 9 -2.96 -0.23 20.04
N PRO A 10 -2.46 -1.13 20.92
CA PRO A 10 -1.74 -2.31 20.47
C PRO A 10 -2.63 -3.23 19.62
N LEU A 11 -3.92 -3.38 19.95
CA LEU A 11 -4.86 -4.15 19.14
C LEU A 11 -5.04 -3.56 17.73
N PHE A 12 -5.10 -2.23 17.60
CA PHE A 12 -5.19 -1.54 16.32
C PHE A 12 -3.97 -1.83 15.44
N TRP A 13 -2.76 -1.69 16.00
CA TRP A 13 -1.53 -1.96 15.27
C TRP A 13 -1.37 -3.44 14.90
N MET A 14 -1.74 -4.36 15.80
CA MET A 14 -1.79 -5.80 15.49
C MET A 14 -2.79 -6.11 14.38
N GLY A 15 -3.97 -5.48 14.41
CA GLY A 15 -4.99 -5.61 13.38
C GLY A 15 -4.52 -5.11 12.02
N LEU A 16 -3.86 -3.95 11.97
CA LEU A 16 -3.25 -3.43 10.75
C LEU A 16 -2.15 -4.35 10.22
N GLY A 17 -1.29 -4.87 11.09
CA GLY A 17 -0.26 -5.84 10.70
C GLY A 17 -0.86 -7.13 10.12
N ALA A 18 -1.89 -7.68 10.78
CA ALA A 18 -2.60 -8.87 10.30
C ALA A 18 -3.28 -8.63 8.95
N LEU A 19 -3.91 -7.46 8.75
CA LEU A 19 -4.52 -7.05 7.49
C LEU A 19 -3.47 -7.00 6.36
N GLN A 20 -2.29 -6.43 6.62
CA GLN A 20 -1.22 -6.37 5.63
C GLN A 20 -0.73 -7.78 5.25
N LEU A 21 -0.50 -8.66 6.23
CA LEU A 21 -0.12 -10.06 5.96
C LEU A 21 -1.20 -10.79 5.15
N PHE A 22 -2.47 -10.58 5.49
CA PHE A 22 -3.59 -11.15 4.76
C PHE A 22 -3.62 -10.68 3.30
N LEU A 23 -3.39 -9.40 3.03
CA LEU A 23 -3.31 -8.88 1.67
C LEU A 23 -2.18 -9.54 0.87
N PHE A 24 -0.98 -9.67 1.46
CA PHE A 24 0.14 -10.32 0.79
C PHE A 24 -0.06 -11.82 0.56
N TRP A 25 -0.65 -12.51 1.52
CA TRP A 25 -0.99 -13.93 1.40
C TRP A 25 -1.97 -14.16 0.24
N ASN A 26 -2.94 -13.25 0.08
CA ASN A 26 -3.96 -13.33 -0.96
C ASN A 26 -3.51 -12.76 -2.31
N ALA A 27 -2.41 -12.00 -2.38
CA ALA A 27 -1.95 -11.37 -3.61
C ALA A 27 -1.70 -12.38 -4.73
N ARG A 28 -1.17 -13.58 -4.42
CA ARG A 28 -0.98 -14.66 -5.40
C ARG A 28 -2.30 -15.19 -5.96
N TYR A 29 -3.34 -15.26 -5.13
CA TYR A 29 -4.67 -15.68 -5.56
C TYR A 29 -5.29 -14.66 -6.52
N TRP A 30 -5.14 -13.36 -6.23
CA TRP A 30 -5.61 -12.31 -7.13
C TRP A 30 -4.85 -12.28 -8.46
N ALA A 31 -3.53 -12.47 -8.43
CA ALA A 31 -2.75 -12.60 -9.65
C ALA A 31 -3.25 -13.77 -10.52
N LYS A 32 -3.56 -14.92 -9.89
CA LYS A 32 -4.10 -16.09 -10.59
C LYS A 32 -5.51 -15.85 -11.14
N SER A 33 -6.40 -15.22 -10.38
CA SER A 33 -7.77 -14.92 -10.83
C SER A 33 -7.78 -13.95 -12.01
N LEU A 34 -6.88 -12.96 -12.00
CA LEU A 34 -6.70 -12.00 -13.10
C LEU A 34 -5.85 -12.55 -14.27
N ARG A 35 -5.41 -13.80 -14.18
CA ARG A 35 -4.52 -14.49 -15.14
C ARG A 35 -3.22 -13.74 -15.41
N LEU A 36 -2.71 -13.01 -14.42
CA LEU A 36 -1.46 -12.27 -14.51
C LEU A 36 -0.27 -13.24 -14.41
N LYS A 37 0.58 -13.28 -15.44
CA LYS A 37 1.87 -13.98 -15.39
C LYS A 37 2.88 -13.15 -14.60
N MET A 38 2.87 -13.31 -13.28
CA MET A 38 3.76 -12.60 -12.35
C MET A 38 5.13 -13.29 -12.27
N ASN A 39 6.21 -12.51 -12.39
CA ASN A 39 7.59 -12.95 -12.19
C ASN A 39 8.26 -12.09 -11.09
N GLY A 40 9.53 -12.35 -10.79
CA GLY A 40 10.26 -11.66 -9.71
C GLY A 40 10.15 -10.14 -9.78
N TRP A 41 10.44 -9.53 -10.93
CA TRP A 41 10.40 -8.06 -11.05
C TRP A 41 8.99 -7.49 -10.95
N LYS A 42 7.96 -8.17 -11.48
CA LYS A 42 6.55 -7.73 -11.34
C LYS A 42 6.11 -7.75 -9.88
N TRP A 43 6.51 -8.79 -9.14
CA TRP A 43 6.27 -8.88 -7.70
C TRP A 43 7.02 -7.77 -6.95
N SER A 44 8.29 -7.56 -7.25
CA SER A 44 9.08 -6.48 -6.64
C SER A 44 8.47 -5.10 -6.90
N ALA A 45 7.94 -4.84 -8.10
CA ALA A 45 7.26 -3.58 -8.42
C ALA A 45 5.99 -3.38 -7.58
N VAL A 46 5.14 -4.40 -7.45
CA VAL A 46 3.90 -4.34 -6.64
C VAL A 46 4.22 -4.19 -5.16
N ILE A 47 5.18 -4.97 -4.64
CA ILE A 47 5.62 -4.89 -3.23
C ILE A 47 6.25 -3.52 -2.94
N GLY A 48 7.12 -3.04 -3.84
CA GLY A 48 7.75 -1.73 -3.71
C GLY A 48 6.73 -0.59 -3.69
N TRP A 49 5.78 -0.61 -4.62
CA TRP A 49 4.67 0.35 -4.64
C TRP A 49 3.87 0.32 -3.33
N TRP A 50 3.47 -0.88 -2.87
CA TRP A 50 2.70 -1.03 -1.65
C TRP A 50 3.46 -0.54 -0.42
N PHE A 51 4.76 -0.86 -0.33
CA PHE A 51 5.62 -0.41 0.76
C PHE A 51 5.76 1.12 0.77
N SER A 52 5.95 1.76 -0.39
CA SER A 52 5.97 3.22 -0.51
C SER A 52 4.65 3.84 -0.08
N PHE A 53 3.51 3.21 -0.39
CA PHE A 53 2.20 3.67 0.04
C PHE A 53 2.04 3.61 1.56
N LEU A 54 2.45 2.51 2.19
CA LEU A 54 2.45 2.38 3.65
C LEU A 54 3.38 3.40 4.33
N LEU A 55 4.58 3.62 3.79
CA LEU A 55 5.51 4.64 4.28
C LEU A 55 4.93 6.05 4.18
N THR A 56 4.20 6.34 3.11
CA THR A 56 3.56 7.64 2.92
C THR A 56 2.46 7.86 3.96
N ILE A 57 1.64 6.84 4.22
CA ILE A 57 0.64 6.88 5.29
C ILE A 57 1.34 7.07 6.64
N ALA A 58 2.34 6.25 6.96
CA ALA A 58 3.06 6.33 8.22
C ALA A 58 3.69 7.72 8.42
N GLY A 59 4.41 8.24 7.44
CA GLY A 59 5.03 9.56 7.49
C GLY A 59 4.02 10.70 7.64
N ALA A 60 2.88 10.62 6.95
CA ALA A 60 1.80 11.61 7.11
C ALA A 60 1.24 11.62 8.55
N PHE A 61 1.01 10.44 9.12
CA PHE A 61 0.52 10.32 10.50
C PHE A 61 1.57 10.73 11.54
N THR A 62 2.87 10.52 11.27
CA THR A 62 3.95 11.08 12.08
C THR A 62 3.89 12.61 12.11
N LEU A 63 3.82 13.26 10.94
CA LEU A 63 3.72 14.73 10.85
C LEU A 63 2.45 15.27 11.53
N LEU A 64 1.32 14.58 11.37
CA LEU A 64 0.07 14.91 12.07
C LEU A 64 0.22 14.81 13.59
N GLY A 65 1.01 13.84 14.08
CA GLY A 65 1.31 13.67 15.50
C GLY A 65 2.29 14.71 16.06
N GLU A 66 3.18 15.25 15.22
CA GLU A 66 4.20 16.25 15.58
C GLU A 66 3.66 17.71 15.53
N ASN A 67 2.33 17.90 15.52
CA ASN A 67 1.65 19.19 15.35
C ASN A 67 1.92 19.89 14.00
N GLU A 68 2.48 19.19 13.01
CA GLU A 68 2.64 19.68 11.64
C GLU A 68 1.52 19.19 10.73
N GLY A 69 0.27 19.34 11.19
CA GLY A 69 -0.87 18.70 10.54
C GLY A 69 -1.07 19.10 9.07
N ASN A 70 -0.82 20.37 8.72
CA ASN A 70 -0.85 20.79 7.32
C ASN A 70 0.20 20.05 6.47
N ALA A 71 1.43 19.89 6.96
CA ALA A 71 2.48 19.17 6.24
C ALA A 71 2.10 17.70 6.07
N GLY A 72 1.52 17.06 7.09
CA GLY A 72 0.99 15.70 7.01
C GLY A 72 -0.10 15.55 5.95
N TRP A 73 -1.08 16.46 5.91
CA TRP A 73 -2.14 16.46 4.90
C TRP A 73 -1.62 16.72 3.49
N TYR A 74 -0.68 17.66 3.31
CA TYR A 74 -0.06 17.92 2.01
C TYR A 74 0.78 16.74 1.54
N PHE A 75 1.55 16.11 2.44
CA PHE A 75 2.33 14.92 2.13
C PHE A 75 1.42 13.76 1.71
N LEU A 76 0.36 13.48 2.48
CA LEU A 76 -0.62 12.45 2.15
C LEU A 76 -1.37 12.78 0.86
N GLY A 77 -1.79 14.03 0.66
CA GLY A 77 -2.51 14.46 -0.52
C GLY A 77 -1.65 14.40 -1.78
N VAL A 78 -0.44 14.95 -1.77
CA VAL A 78 0.41 15.01 -2.96
C VAL A 78 1.05 13.65 -3.24
N VAL A 79 1.80 13.11 -2.28
CA VAL A 79 2.54 11.85 -2.46
C VAL A 79 1.58 10.67 -2.47
N GLY A 80 0.58 10.66 -1.59
CA GLY A 80 -0.41 9.60 -1.56
C GLY A 80 -1.26 9.54 -2.83
N THR A 81 -1.76 10.67 -3.35
CA THR A 81 -2.46 10.68 -4.64
C THR A 81 -1.54 10.23 -5.78
N GLY A 82 -0.28 10.69 -5.81
CA GLY A 82 0.71 10.23 -6.77
C GLY A 82 0.88 8.70 -6.75
N LEU A 83 0.99 8.12 -5.55
CA LEU A 83 1.08 6.67 -5.38
C LEU A 83 -0.21 5.94 -5.77
N VAL A 84 -1.39 6.50 -5.52
CA VAL A 84 -2.65 5.92 -6.03
C VAL A 84 -2.65 5.86 -7.55
N ILE A 85 -2.26 6.94 -8.23
CA ILE A 85 -2.15 6.99 -9.70
C ILE A 85 -1.14 5.95 -10.20
N ILE A 86 0.02 5.84 -9.54
CA ILE A 86 1.04 4.82 -9.86
C ILE A 86 0.46 3.42 -9.68
N GLY A 87 -0.32 3.18 -8.63
CA GLY A 87 -0.96 1.89 -8.37
C GLY A 87 -1.93 1.47 -9.48
N PHE A 88 -2.80 2.40 -9.90
CA PHE A 88 -3.68 2.19 -11.05
C PHE A 88 -2.90 1.95 -12.34
N SER A 89 -1.86 2.76 -12.59
CA SER A 89 -1.00 2.64 -13.76
C SER A 89 -0.27 1.29 -13.80
N LEU A 90 0.23 0.83 -12.64
CA LEU A 90 0.89 -0.46 -12.50
C LEU A 90 -0.08 -1.61 -12.75
N ALA A 91 -1.29 -1.54 -12.20
CA ALA A 91 -2.33 -2.53 -12.45
C ALA A 91 -2.70 -2.59 -13.93
N ALA A 92 -2.93 -1.43 -14.56
CA ALA A 92 -3.21 -1.33 -15.99
C ALA A 92 -2.06 -1.89 -16.84
N PHE A 93 -0.81 -1.58 -16.48
CA PHE A 93 0.38 -2.08 -17.16
C PHE A 93 0.53 -3.61 -17.05
N LEU A 94 0.27 -4.19 -15.87
CA LEU A 94 0.31 -5.64 -15.67
C LEU A 94 -0.77 -6.35 -16.49
N ILE A 95 -1.97 -5.78 -16.58
CA ILE A 95 -3.07 -6.28 -17.41
C ILE A 95 -2.71 -6.18 -18.89
N TRP A 96 -2.15 -5.05 -19.33
CA TRP A 96 -1.70 -4.87 -20.71
C TRP A 96 -0.61 -5.89 -21.10
N LEU A 97 0.36 -6.14 -20.21
CA LEU A 97 1.38 -7.16 -20.42
C LEU A 97 0.80 -8.58 -20.50
N ARG A 98 -0.25 -8.88 -19.72
CA ARG A 98 -0.94 -10.18 -19.81
C ARG A 98 -1.48 -10.37 -21.22
N ASP A 99 -2.17 -9.38 -21.78
CA ASP A 99 -2.83 -9.51 -23.08
C ASP A 99 -1.82 -9.71 -24.22
N ARG A 100 -0.65 -9.10 -24.11
CA ARG A 100 0.47 -9.28 -25.06
C ARG A 100 1.19 -10.63 -24.96
N GLN A 101 1.04 -11.34 -23.84
CA GLN A 101 1.66 -12.66 -23.62
C GLN A 101 0.73 -13.84 -23.96
N VAL A 102 -0.46 -13.55 -24.47
CA VAL A 102 -1.47 -14.52 -24.92
C VAL A 102 -1.57 -14.55 -26.47
N GLN A 103 -1.04 -13.53 -27.16
CA GLN A 103 -0.76 -13.54 -28.60
C GLN A 103 0.57 -14.24 -28.88
#